data_AF-A0A965TTG0-F1
#
_entry.id   AF-A0A965TTG0-F1
#
_cell.length_a   1.000
_cell.length_b   1.000
_cell.length_c   1.000
_cell.angle_alpha   90.00
_cell.angle_beta   90.00
_cell.angle_gamma   90.00
#
_symmetry.space_group_name_H-M   'P 1'
#
loop_
_entity.id
_entity.type
_entity.pdbx_description
1 polymer ?
#
loop_
_entity_poly.entity_id
_entity_poly.type
_entity_poly.pdbx_seq_one_letter_code
_entity_poly.pdbx_strand_id
1 'polypeptide(L)'
;MAHEMMLLALQVGLIILSTKLVGWVFSQKFKQPKVLGELVAGMIIGPYVLGAIPLGHLGPLFPLMEGTIPVSPELYGIATIGSIFLLFSSGLE
;
A
#
# COMPACT_ATOMS: atom_id res chain seq x y z
N MET A 1 0.47 -21.18 0.43
CA MET A 1 -0.91 -21.23 0.98
C MET A 1 -1.02 -20.42 2.28
N ALA A 2 -0.95 -21.02 3.48
CA ALA A 2 -1.21 -20.26 4.73
C ALA A 2 -0.23 -19.09 4.97
N HIS A 3 1.04 -19.28 4.61
CA HIS A 3 2.08 -18.25 4.76
C HIS A 3 1.83 -17.02 3.87
N GLU A 4 1.40 -17.23 2.62
CA GLU A 4 1.10 -16.15 1.67
C GLU A 4 -0.14 -15.36 2.07
N MET A 5 -1.18 -16.04 2.56
CA MET A 5 -2.38 -15.38 3.07
C MET A 5 -2.07 -14.51 4.29
N MET A 6 -1.22 -14.99 5.20
CA MET A 6 -0.75 -14.24 6.36
C MET A 6 0.05 -13.00 5.93
N LEU A 7 0.97 -13.14 4.97
CA LEU A 7 1.76 -12.02 4.43
C LEU A 7 0.87 -10.98 3.77
N LEU A 8 -0.10 -11.40 2.95
CA LEU A 8 -1.05 -10.47 2.31
C LEU A 8 -1.87 -9.69 3.35
N ALA A 9 -2.38 -10.36 4.38
CA ALA A 9 -3.10 -9.70 5.46
C ALA A 9 -2.23 -8.67 6.18
N LEU A 10 -0.96 -8.99 6.42
CA LEU A 10 0.01 -8.08 7.03
C LEU A 10 0.31 -6.89 6.10
N GLN A 11 0.54 -7.12 4.81
CA GLN A 11 0.75 -6.08 3.80
C GLN A 11 -0.41 -5.09 3.78
N VAL A 12 -1.66 -5.58 3.68
CA VAL A 12 -2.86 -4.73 3.68
C VAL A 12 -3.00 -3.97 4.99
N GLY A 13 -2.79 -4.63 6.13
CA GLY A 13 -2.82 -3.98 7.44
C GLY A 13 -1.78 -2.86 7.56
N LEU A 14 -0.56 -3.11 7.09
CA LEU A 14 0.53 -2.14 7.07
C LEU A 14 0.23 -0.96 6.13
N ILE A 15 -0.33 -1.22 4.95
CA ILE A 15 -0.75 -0.18 3.99
C ILE A 15 -1.80 0.73 4.64
N ILE A 16 -2.85 0.16 5.22
CA ILE A 16 -3.93 0.93 5.86
C ILE A 16 -3.38 1.77 7.02
N LEU A 17 -2.54 1.18 7.87
CA LEU A 17 -1.95 1.90 9.00
C LEU A 17 -1.04 3.03 8.54
N SER A 18 -0.14 2.76 7.59
CA SER A 18 0.85 3.71 7.10
C SER A 18 0.20 4.87 6.35
N THR A 19 -0.74 4.59 5.45
CA THR A 19 -1.47 5.61 4.68
C THR A 19 -2.31 6.50 5.60
N LYS A 20 -2.95 5.94 6.64
CA LYS A 20 -3.73 6.71 7.62
C LYS A 20 -2.85 7.64 8.46
N LEU A 21 -1.70 7.15 8.94
CA LEU A 21 -0.76 7.94 9.73
C LEU A 21 -0.14 9.07 8.91
N VAL A 22 0.43 8.77 7.74
CA VAL A 22 1.09 9.78 6.90
C VAL A 22 0.06 10.74 6.30
N GLY A 23 -1.10 10.26 5.86
CA GLY A 23 -2.19 11.12 5.38
C GLY A 23 -2.67 12.10 6.44
N TRP A 24 -2.78 11.66 7.71
CA TRP A 24 -3.12 12.55 8.83
C TRP A 24 -2.01 13.58 9.08
N VAL A 25 -0.73 13.16 9.08
CA VAL A 25 0.40 14.09 9.24
C VAL A 25 0.43 15.13 8.11
N PHE A 26 0.22 14.73 6.86
CA PHE A 26 0.19 15.64 5.72
C PHE A 26 -0.96 16.65 5.81
N SER A 27 -2.14 16.19 6.20
CA SER A 27 -3.29 17.06 6.40
C SER A 27 -3.09 18.06 7.54
N GLN A 28 -2.58 17.62 8.69
CA GLN A 28 -2.48 18.44 9.89
C GLN A 28 -1.23 19.34 9.92
N LYS A 29 -0.06 18.81 9.56
CA LYS A 29 1.22 19.53 9.65
C LYS A 29 1.56 20.30 8.38
N PHE A 30 1.32 19.70 7.22
CA PHE A 30 1.73 20.26 5.93
C PHE A 30 0.59 21.00 5.19
N LYS A 31 -0.65 20.92 5.69
CA LYS A 31 -1.85 21.49 5.06
C LYS A 31 -2.01 21.05 3.60
N GLN A 32 -1.57 19.84 3.29
CA GLN A 32 -1.68 19.23 1.96
C GLN A 32 -2.90 18.29 1.90
N PRO A 33 -3.45 18.01 0.71
CA PRO A 33 -4.47 16.99 0.52
C PRO A 33 -4.05 15.65 1.12
N LYS A 34 -4.98 15.00 1.83
CA LYS A 34 -4.73 13.71 2.50
C LYS A 34 -4.23 12.64 1.52
N VAL A 35 -4.79 12.61 0.31
CA VAL A 35 -4.42 11.65 -0.76
C VAL A 35 -2.94 11.74 -1.12
N LEU A 36 -2.32 12.94 -1.11
CA LEU A 36 -0.88 13.05 -1.35
C LEU A 36 -0.07 12.35 -0.26
N GLY A 37 -0.47 12.46 1.00
CA GLY A 37 0.17 11.75 2.11
C GLY A 37 0.00 10.23 1.99
N GLU A 38 -1.16 9.76 1.54
CA GLU A 38 -1.41 8.34 1.28
C GLU A 38 -0.50 7.79 0.16
N LEU A 39 -0.32 8.55 -0.93
CA LEU A 39 0.61 8.20 -2.00
C LEU A 39 2.06 8.18 -1.52
N VAL A 40 2.48 9.17 -0.73
CA VAL A 40 3.83 9.22 -0.15
C VAL A 40 4.08 8.03 0.79
N ALA A 41 3.09 7.65 1.60
CA ALA A 41 3.18 6.45 2.42
C ALA A 41 3.43 5.21 1.56
N GLY A 42 2.66 5.06 0.46
CA GLY A 42 2.82 3.97 -0.51
C GLY A 42 4.22 3.93 -1.12
N MET A 43 4.79 5.09 -1.48
CA MET A 43 6.16 5.18 -1.99
C MET A 43 7.21 4.76 -0.95
N ILE A 44 7.02 5.16 0.32
CA ILE A 44 7.95 4.84 1.41
C ILE A 44 7.90 3.34 1.78
N ILE A 45 6.70 2.75 1.85
CA ILE A 45 6.54 1.32 2.19
C ILE A 45 6.71 0.41 0.98
N GLY A 46 6.80 0.97 -0.22
CA GLY A 46 6.90 0.24 -1.46
C GLY A 46 8.15 -0.64 -1.53
N PRO A 47 8.18 -1.55 -2.51
CA PRO A 47 9.23 -2.56 -2.66
C PRO A 47 10.61 -1.95 -2.98
N TYR A 48 10.68 -0.66 -3.38
CA TYR A 48 11.94 0.03 -3.66
C TYR A 48 12.55 0.73 -2.43
N VAL A 49 11.84 0.81 -1.31
CA VAL A 49 12.29 1.54 -0.11
C VAL A 49 12.18 0.63 1.12
N LEU A 50 11.23 0.84 2.03
CA LEU A 50 11.13 0.03 3.26
C LEU A 50 10.60 -1.37 3.00
N GLY A 51 9.83 -1.57 1.93
CA GLY A 51 9.23 -2.86 1.59
C GLY A 51 10.24 -3.92 1.17
N ALA A 52 11.43 -3.52 0.69
CA ALA A 52 12.54 -4.42 0.39
C ALA A 52 13.26 -4.95 1.63
N ILE A 53 13.03 -4.37 2.82
CA ILE A 53 13.76 -4.76 4.02
C ILE A 53 13.26 -6.13 4.48
N PRO A 54 14.13 -7.15 4.59
CA PRO A 54 13.74 -8.46 5.05
C PRO A 54 13.42 -8.44 6.55
N LEU A 55 12.23 -8.90 6.92
CA LEU A 55 11.81 -9.04 8.31
C LEU A 55 12.12 -10.44 8.82
N GLY A 56 13.38 -10.65 9.23
CA GLY A 56 13.84 -11.91 9.78
C GLY A 56 13.55 -13.09 8.85
N HIS A 57 12.85 -14.11 9.36
CA HIS A 57 12.53 -15.34 8.63
C HIS A 57 11.37 -15.20 7.62
N LEU A 58 10.65 -14.07 7.61
CA LEU A 58 9.49 -13.85 6.74
C LEU A 58 9.85 -13.29 5.36
N GLY A 59 11.13 -12.91 5.15
CA GLY A 59 11.56 -12.24 3.92
C GLY A 59 11.08 -10.78 3.84
N PRO A 60 11.24 -10.13 2.68
CA PRO A 60 10.76 -8.76 2.46
C PRO A 60 9.23 -8.70 2.46
N LEU A 61 8.67 -7.67 3.11
CA LEU A 61 7.22 -7.46 3.16
C LEU A 61 6.62 -7.19 1.80
N PHE A 62 7.33 -6.47 0.94
CA PHE A 62 6.94 -6.24 -0.45
C PHE A 62 8.07 -6.71 -1.35
N PRO A 63 8.08 -8.00 -1.75
CA PRO A 63 9.11 -8.50 -2.65
C PRO A 63 9.02 -7.80 -4.00
N LEU A 64 10.18 -7.42 -4.56
CA LEU A 64 10.26 -6.94 -5.93
C LEU A 64 9.93 -8.10 -6.87
N MET A 65 8.80 -8.00 -7.56
CA MET A 65 8.41 -8.96 -8.59
C MET A 65 8.92 -8.53 -9.97
N GLU A 66 9.36 -9.51 -10.75
CA GLU A 66 9.71 -9.30 -12.16
C GLU A 66 8.41 -9.14 -12.99
N GLY A 67 8.25 -7.97 -13.62
CA GLY A 67 7.07 -7.65 -14.39
C GLY A 67 6.94 -6.14 -14.65
N THR A 68 5.88 -5.74 -15.37
CA THR A 68 5.57 -4.33 -15.62
C THR A 68 5.13 -3.60 -14.35
N ILE A 69 4.55 -4.33 -13.38
CA ILE A 69 4.10 -3.80 -12.10
C ILE A 69 4.79 -4.60 -10.99
N PRO A 70 5.64 -3.99 -10.16
CA PRO A 70 6.52 -4.68 -9.21
C PRO A 70 5.80 -5.01 -7.89
N VAL A 71 4.57 -5.52 -7.94
CA VAL A 71 3.78 -5.91 -6.76
C VAL A 71 3.08 -7.25 -6.99
N SER A 72 2.65 -7.93 -5.93
CA SER A 72 1.99 -9.22 -6.05
C SER A 72 0.64 -9.12 -6.77
N PRO A 73 0.24 -10.14 -7.56
CA PRO A 73 -1.04 -10.13 -8.28
C PRO A 73 -2.25 -9.94 -7.36
N GLU A 74 -2.19 -10.48 -6.13
CA GLU A 74 -3.26 -10.37 -5.13
C GLU A 74 -3.41 -8.92 -4.67
N LEU A 75 -2.30 -8.25 -4.37
CA LEU A 75 -2.30 -6.84 -3.97
C LEU A 75 -2.77 -5.95 -5.13
N TYR A 76 -2.34 -6.25 -6.36
CA TYR A 76 -2.79 -5.56 -7.56
C TYR A 76 -4.29 -5.73 -7.81
N GLY A 77 -4.83 -6.93 -7.59
CA GLY A 77 -6.26 -7.19 -7.67
C GLY A 77 -7.06 -6.35 -6.67
N ILE A 78 -6.61 -6.28 -5.41
CA ILE A 78 -7.23 -5.45 -4.38
C ILE A 78 -7.15 -3.95 -4.75
N ALA A 79 -6.00 -3.48 -5.23
CA ALA A 79 -5.82 -2.09 -5.66
C ALA A 79 -6.76 -1.74 -6.83
N THR A 80 -6.93 -2.66 -7.78
CA THR A 80 -7.85 -2.48 -8.92
C THR A 80 -9.29 -2.33 -8.43
N ILE A 81 -9.75 -3.22 -7.56
CA ILE A 81 -11.09 -3.13 -6.96
C ILE A 81 -11.27 -1.81 -6.20
N GLY A 82 -10.27 -1.40 -5.41
CA GLY A 82 -10.27 -0.13 -4.71
C GLY A 82 -10.39 1.07 -5.65
N SER A 83 -9.68 1.05 -6.79
CA SER A 83 -9.75 2.11 -7.80
C SER A 83 -11.14 2.20 -8.45
N ILE A 84 -11.79 1.05 -8.69
CA ILE A 84 -13.16 1.00 -9.22
C ILE A 84 -14.11 1.65 -8.22
N PHE A 85 -14.03 1.30 -6.93
CA PHE A 85 -14.86 1.92 -5.91
C PHE A 85 -14.62 3.43 -5.78
N LEU A 86 -13.36 3.87 -5.86
CA LEU A 86 -13.01 5.29 -5.79
C LEU A 86 -13.58 6.08 -6.98
N LEU A 87 -13.39 5.57 -8.20
CA LEU A 87 -13.91 6.20 -9.41
C LEU A 87 -15.44 6.21 -9.43
N PHE A 88 -16.08 5.14 -8.96
CA PHE A 88 -17.53 5.09 -8.87
C PHE A 88 -18.08 6.07 -7.83
N SER A 89 -17.48 6.15 -6.64
CA SER A 89 -17.86 7.12 -5.60
C SER A 89 -17.72 8.55 -6.11
N SER A 90 -16.61 8.87 -6.78
CA SER A 90 -16.38 10.19 -7.36
C SER A 90 -17.34 10.54 -8.50
N GLY A 91 -17.99 9.55 -9.14
CA GLY A 91 -19.01 9.79 -10.15
C GLY A 91 -20.43 9.85 -9.61
N LEU A 92 -20.65 9.38 -8.37
CA LEU A 92 -21.93 9.50 -7.66
C LEU A 92 -22.07 10.83 -6.91
N GLU A 93 -20.94 11.38 -6.42
CA GLU A 93 -20.84 12.74 -5.90
C GLU A 93 -20.91 13.79 -7.02
#